data_AF-A0A2V2NBN4-F1
#
_entry.id   AF-A0A2V2NBN4-F1
#
_cell.length_a   1.000
_cell.length_b   1.000
_cell.length_c   1.000
_cell.angle_alpha   90.00
_cell.angle_beta   90.00
_cell.angle_gamma   90.00
#
_symmetry.space_group_name_H-M   'P 1'
#
loop_
_entity.id
_entity.type
_entity.pdbx_description
1 polymer ?
#
loop_
_entity_poly.entity_id
_entity_poly.type
_entity_poly.pdbx_seq_one_letter_code
_entity_poly.pdbx_strand_id
1 'polypeptide(L)'
;MDELSRWIEENKKLCQPKKEHAIRAVRHLSRIERQNLFSEEISYMRSAEGRWFEMISYELFLDLATKTNAIKAVVLKGADVRGKKEIPALGQDGFFYSRNGDITLRGNGQDLAEFDLLLIKSDNSLVFVEVVTSPSDLKDFMQEIYYKKQMIRYLFNQKAVTFILITSFPLTNYKGGRKVLGSEEHLSICTQACETFRSHISGTWNKNTMKPVLPAGKTVRATSLELANPLSYKTFHDLEREWVFTHLPEGDEMPAFPSPYKTATLVKKILFGRLYPSTIKRLCEHYRFTYKDKILSAEDIMEQFSKMILAADLPDYTPLIYFRLRQKKEYYKMVFDGQGCFKFERKTPPKVGFFVWLESLEPELGAGISIKVIDALAKFCFTTGQTIPLQL
;
A
#
# COMPACT_ATOMS: atom_id res chain seq x y z
N MET A 1 0.84 28.56 0.79
CA MET A 1 1.55 27.68 -0.16
C MET A 1 3.01 27.59 0.26
N ASP A 2 3.53 26.38 0.47
CA ASP A 2 4.92 26.17 0.94
C ASP A 2 5.96 26.48 -0.16
N GLU A 3 7.25 26.50 0.20
CA GLU A 3 8.35 26.87 -0.71
C GLU A 3 8.44 25.94 -1.93
N LEU A 4 8.30 24.63 -1.74
CA LEU A 4 8.37 23.64 -2.82
C LEU A 4 7.18 23.79 -3.77
N SER A 5 5.97 23.95 -3.23
CA SER A 5 4.77 24.21 -4.01
C SER A 5 4.92 25.44 -4.89
N ARG A 6 5.40 26.55 -4.31
CA ARG A 6 5.63 27.78 -5.07
C ARG A 6 6.67 27.58 -6.17
N TRP A 7 7.79 26.92 -5.85
CA TRP A 7 8.84 26.68 -6.82
C TRP A 7 8.35 25.83 -8.00
N ILE A 8 7.59 24.75 -7.76
CA ILE A 8 7.01 23.91 -8.81
C ILE A 8 6.06 24.72 -9.70
N GLU A 9 5.20 25.53 -9.11
CA GLU A 9 4.23 26.37 -9.84
C GLU A 9 4.92 27.42 -10.74
N GLU A 10 5.99 28.05 -10.25
CA GLU A 10 6.79 29.02 -11.00
C GLU A 10 7.66 28.35 -12.09
N ASN A 11 8.02 27.08 -11.90
CA ASN A 11 8.95 26.34 -12.77
C ASN A 11 8.31 25.15 -13.48
N LYS A 12 7.02 25.22 -13.82
CA LYS A 12 6.27 24.12 -14.49
C LYS A 12 6.97 23.53 -15.71
N LYS A 13 7.65 24.35 -16.53
CA LYS A 13 8.40 23.89 -17.70
C LYS A 13 9.57 22.98 -17.33
N LEU A 14 10.23 23.23 -16.19
CA LEU A 14 11.33 22.38 -15.70
C LEU A 14 10.80 21.07 -15.10
N CYS A 15 9.56 21.04 -14.64
CA CYS A 15 8.88 19.87 -14.08
C CYS A 15 8.35 18.89 -15.15
N GLN A 16 8.79 19.03 -16.40
CA GLN A 16 8.46 18.10 -17.48
C GLN A 16 9.63 17.14 -17.71
N PRO A 17 9.38 15.81 -17.74
CA PRO A 17 10.43 14.86 -18.06
C PRO A 17 11.00 15.08 -19.45
N LYS A 18 12.31 14.84 -19.60
CA LYS A 18 13.04 14.88 -20.87
C LYS A 18 13.40 13.48 -21.34
N LYS A 19 13.84 13.36 -22.60
CA LYS A 19 14.32 12.10 -23.18
C LYS A 19 15.42 11.45 -22.34
N GLU A 20 16.30 12.25 -21.75
CA GLU A 20 17.40 11.75 -20.92
C GLU A 20 16.87 11.06 -19.65
N HIS A 21 15.81 11.59 -19.03
CA HIS A 21 15.16 10.97 -17.88
C HIS A 21 14.57 9.61 -18.26
N ALA A 22 13.88 9.55 -19.41
CA ALA A 22 13.31 8.32 -19.99
C ALA A 22 14.37 7.24 -20.25
N ILE A 23 15.51 7.63 -20.82
CA ILE A 23 16.63 6.71 -21.08
C ILE A 23 17.24 6.20 -19.76
N ARG A 24 17.48 7.08 -18.78
CA ARG A 24 18.07 6.67 -17.48
C ARG A 24 17.13 5.76 -16.70
N ALA A 25 15.82 6.01 -16.75
CA ALA A 25 14.80 5.22 -16.06
C ALA A 25 14.82 3.72 -16.43
N VAL A 26 15.24 3.37 -17.65
CA VAL A 26 15.34 1.97 -18.13
C VAL A 26 16.25 1.10 -17.25
N ARG A 27 17.26 1.68 -16.60
CA ARG A 27 18.20 0.94 -15.74
C ARG A 27 17.55 0.37 -14.48
N HIS A 28 16.43 0.97 -14.03
CA HIS A 28 15.70 0.56 -12.83
C HIS A 28 14.79 -0.63 -13.06
N LEU A 29 14.53 -0.96 -14.33
CA LEU A 29 13.75 -2.12 -14.71
C LEU A 29 14.60 -3.39 -14.61
N SER A 30 13.97 -4.52 -14.30
CA SER A 30 14.55 -5.84 -14.47
C SER A 30 14.72 -6.18 -15.95
N ARG A 31 15.42 -7.27 -16.25
CA ARG A 31 15.57 -7.75 -17.64
C ARG A 31 14.21 -8.04 -18.30
N ILE A 32 13.29 -8.64 -17.54
CA ILE A 32 11.96 -9.02 -18.04
C ILE A 32 11.12 -7.76 -18.27
N GLU A 33 11.11 -6.82 -17.33
CA GLU A 33 10.36 -5.56 -17.49
C GLU A 33 10.85 -4.75 -18.68
N ARG A 34 12.17 -4.71 -18.96
CA ARG A 34 12.70 -4.08 -20.18
C ARG A 34 12.20 -4.73 -21.46
N GLN A 35 12.08 -6.06 -21.49
CA GLN A 35 11.54 -6.77 -22.65
C GLN A 35 10.05 -6.46 -22.79
N ASN A 36 9.31 -6.52 -21.68
CA ASN A 36 7.88 -6.27 -21.64
C ASN A 36 7.51 -4.85 -22.06
N LEU A 37 8.35 -3.85 -21.74
CA LEU A 37 8.12 -2.45 -22.12
C LEU A 37 7.90 -2.27 -23.64
N PHE A 38 8.49 -3.14 -24.48
CA PHE A 38 8.32 -3.12 -25.92
C PHE A 38 7.56 -4.35 -26.45
N SER A 39 6.83 -5.04 -25.59
CA SER A 39 6.00 -6.18 -25.98
C SER A 39 4.78 -5.72 -26.77
N GLU A 40 4.37 -6.55 -27.74
CA GLU A 40 3.07 -6.42 -28.42
C GLU A 40 1.91 -6.87 -27.50
N GLU A 41 2.20 -7.67 -26.46
CA GLU A 41 1.21 -8.06 -25.47
C GLU A 41 0.92 -6.88 -24.54
N ILE A 42 -0.28 -6.30 -24.68
CA ILE A 42 -0.67 -5.04 -24.06
C ILE A 42 -0.59 -5.11 -22.53
N SER A 43 -0.93 -6.25 -21.92
CA SER A 43 -0.95 -6.36 -20.46
C SER A 43 0.47 -6.29 -19.86
N TYR A 44 1.44 -6.97 -20.46
CA TYR A 44 2.85 -6.95 -20.11
C TYR A 44 3.45 -5.57 -20.38
N MET A 45 3.13 -4.97 -21.52
CA MET A 45 3.57 -3.63 -21.86
C MET A 45 3.09 -2.60 -20.84
N ARG A 46 1.79 -2.57 -20.51
CA ARG A 46 1.22 -1.62 -19.55
C ARG A 46 1.82 -1.76 -18.15
N SER A 47 2.02 -2.99 -17.69
CA SER A 47 2.65 -3.23 -16.38
C SER A 47 4.09 -2.70 -16.34
N ALA A 48 4.90 -2.96 -17.37
CA ALA A 48 6.25 -2.43 -17.45
C ALA A 48 6.28 -0.90 -17.65
N GLU A 49 5.34 -0.36 -18.40
CA GLU A 49 5.20 1.08 -18.65
C GLU A 49 4.88 1.86 -17.36
N GLY A 50 3.98 1.34 -16.52
CA GLY A 50 3.68 1.94 -15.20
C GLY A 50 4.93 2.10 -14.35
N ARG A 51 5.66 0.99 -14.13
CA ARG A 51 6.92 1.01 -13.37
C ARG A 51 7.97 1.91 -14.02
N TRP A 52 8.09 1.88 -15.34
CA TRP A 52 9.06 2.72 -16.04
C TRP A 52 8.75 4.20 -15.87
N PHE A 53 7.48 4.58 -15.89
CA PHE A 53 7.04 5.96 -15.72
C PHE A 53 7.21 6.47 -14.28
N GLU A 54 7.07 5.62 -13.26
CA GLU A 54 7.54 5.92 -11.90
C GLU A 54 9.04 6.28 -11.91
N MET A 55 9.85 5.52 -12.64
CA MET A 55 11.29 5.72 -12.71
C MET A 55 11.69 6.96 -13.52
N ILE A 56 10.88 7.34 -14.52
CA ILE A 56 11.01 8.64 -15.21
C ILE A 56 10.80 9.77 -14.21
N SER A 57 9.76 9.67 -13.39
CA SER A 57 9.44 10.66 -12.36
C SER A 57 10.56 10.76 -11.33
N TYR A 58 11.10 9.62 -10.88
CA TYR A 58 12.26 9.59 -9.98
C TYR A 58 13.49 10.27 -10.59
N GLU A 59 13.84 9.96 -11.83
CA GLU A 59 14.97 10.57 -12.54
C GLU A 59 14.76 12.09 -12.79
N LEU A 60 13.52 12.52 -12.99
CA LEU A 60 13.15 13.94 -13.04
C LEU A 60 13.43 14.61 -11.68
N PHE A 61 12.96 14.04 -10.56
CA PHE A 61 13.17 14.66 -9.25
C PHE A 61 14.64 14.68 -8.81
N LEU A 62 15.45 13.69 -9.21
CA LEU A 62 16.91 13.76 -9.04
C LEU A 62 17.51 14.99 -9.76
N ASP A 63 17.07 15.26 -10.99
CA ASP A 63 17.50 16.43 -11.75
C ASP A 63 16.98 17.74 -11.12
N LEU A 64 15.71 17.80 -10.71
CA LEU A 64 15.13 18.96 -10.04
C LEU A 64 15.84 19.31 -8.72
N ALA A 65 16.26 18.31 -7.94
CA ALA A 65 16.99 18.53 -6.69
C ALA A 65 18.33 19.26 -6.86
N THR A 66 18.91 19.27 -8.07
CA THR A 66 20.11 20.06 -8.40
C THR A 66 19.81 21.52 -8.73
N LYS A 67 18.57 21.84 -9.07
CA LYS A 67 18.12 23.16 -9.55
C LYS A 67 17.45 24.00 -8.47
N THR A 68 17.15 23.41 -7.32
CA THR A 68 16.49 24.09 -6.21
C THR A 68 16.96 23.55 -4.85
N ASN A 69 16.89 24.42 -3.85
CA ASN A 69 17.08 24.05 -2.45
C ASN A 69 15.77 23.70 -1.74
N ALA A 70 14.61 23.98 -2.36
CA ALA A 70 13.32 23.54 -1.85
C ALA A 70 13.22 22.01 -1.74
N ILE A 71 14.00 21.29 -2.56
CA ILE A 71 14.28 19.85 -2.41
C ILE A 71 15.65 19.71 -1.75
N LYS A 72 15.66 19.34 -0.47
CA LYS A 72 16.88 19.02 0.26
C LYS A 72 17.47 17.70 -0.21
N ALA A 73 16.64 16.65 -0.31
CA ALA A 73 17.09 15.35 -0.77
C ALA A 73 15.96 14.54 -1.42
N VAL A 74 16.34 13.66 -2.35
CA VAL A 74 15.47 12.62 -2.92
C VAL A 74 15.80 11.29 -2.24
N VAL A 75 14.77 10.57 -1.77
CA VAL A 75 14.96 9.22 -1.23
C VAL A 75 15.25 8.28 -2.39
N LEU A 76 16.36 7.54 -2.30
CA LEU A 76 16.81 6.61 -3.33
C LEU A 76 15.76 5.53 -3.59
N LYS A 77 15.58 5.16 -4.87
CA LYS A 77 14.67 4.09 -5.32
C LYS A 77 15.31 3.25 -6.43
N GLY A 78 14.79 2.03 -6.63
CA GLY A 78 15.12 1.18 -7.76
C GLY A 78 16.57 0.69 -7.73
N ALA A 79 17.24 0.75 -8.88
CA ALA A 79 18.63 0.31 -9.05
C ALA A 79 19.67 1.15 -8.26
N ASP A 80 19.30 2.32 -7.72
CA ASP A 80 20.21 3.14 -6.91
C ASP A 80 20.36 2.65 -5.47
N VAL A 81 19.45 1.80 -5.02
CA VAL A 81 19.49 1.24 -3.68
C VAL A 81 20.46 0.05 -3.68
N ARG A 82 21.67 0.27 -3.19
CA ARG A 82 22.67 -0.80 -2.99
C ARG A 82 22.48 -1.49 -1.64
N GLY A 83 22.96 -2.73 -1.51
CA GLY A 83 23.07 -3.44 -0.23
C GLY A 83 22.25 -4.73 -0.14
N LYS A 84 22.39 -5.42 1.00
CA LYS A 84 21.63 -6.63 1.29
C LYS A 84 20.16 -6.25 1.48
N LYS A 85 19.28 -6.98 0.81
CA LYS A 85 17.84 -6.85 0.94
C LYS A 85 17.40 -7.64 2.16
N GLU A 86 16.67 -7.00 3.05
CA GLU A 86 16.19 -7.66 4.25
C GLU A 86 15.16 -8.73 3.92
N ILE A 87 15.31 -9.87 4.58
CA ILE A 87 14.34 -10.96 4.51
C ILE A 87 13.15 -10.55 5.38
N PRO A 88 11.91 -10.71 4.90
CA PRO A 88 10.75 -10.39 5.71
C PRO A 88 10.70 -11.22 7.00
N ALA A 89 10.48 -10.54 8.13
CA ALA A 89 10.45 -11.13 9.45
C ALA A 89 9.46 -10.38 10.37
N LEU A 90 9.08 -11.01 11.47
CA LEU A 90 8.33 -10.35 12.54
C LEU A 90 9.15 -9.24 13.20
N GLY A 91 8.48 -8.23 13.73
CA GLY A 91 9.10 -7.07 14.37
C GLY A 91 9.77 -6.09 13.40
N GLN A 92 9.65 -6.29 12.08
CA GLN A 92 10.11 -5.30 11.10
C GLN A 92 9.14 -4.13 11.03
N ASP A 93 9.52 -3.06 11.70
CA ASP A 93 8.83 -1.78 11.74
C ASP A 93 9.70 -0.68 11.09
N GLY A 94 9.12 0.13 10.20
CA GLY A 94 9.79 1.27 9.57
C GLY A 94 9.95 1.16 8.05
N PHE A 95 10.85 1.96 7.49
CA PHE A 95 11.09 1.99 6.05
C PHE A 95 12.07 0.90 5.61
N PHE A 96 11.71 0.19 4.56
CA PHE A 96 12.48 -0.87 3.94
C PHE A 96 12.49 -0.68 2.42
N TYR A 97 13.32 -1.49 1.78
CA TYR A 97 13.35 -1.60 0.33
C TYR A 97 12.84 -2.96 -0.13
N SER A 98 12.00 -2.94 -1.16
CA SER A 98 11.59 -4.13 -1.90
C SER A 98 12.80 -4.77 -2.59
N ARG A 99 12.61 -5.96 -3.16
CA ARG A 99 13.65 -6.59 -3.99
C ARG A 99 13.99 -5.79 -5.24
N ASN A 100 13.09 -4.95 -5.73
CA ASN A 100 13.34 -4.13 -6.90
C ASN A 100 13.74 -2.70 -6.51
N GLY A 101 13.92 -2.43 -5.21
CA GLY A 101 14.35 -1.15 -4.68
C GLY A 101 13.19 -0.18 -4.43
N ASP A 102 11.95 -0.66 -4.38
CA ASP A 102 10.78 0.17 -4.08
C ASP A 102 10.72 0.50 -2.59
N ILE A 103 10.18 1.67 -2.25
CA ILE A 103 10.16 2.18 -0.88
C ILE A 103 8.91 1.65 -0.19
N THR A 104 9.08 0.79 0.81
CA THR A 104 7.96 0.17 1.53
C THR A 104 8.05 0.51 3.01
N LEU A 105 6.95 0.94 3.60
CA LEU A 105 6.81 1.10 5.03
C LEU A 105 6.14 -0.15 5.61
N ARG A 106 6.82 -0.82 6.55
CA ARG A 106 6.34 -2.05 7.18
C ARG A 106 5.98 -1.85 8.64
N GLY A 107 5.02 -2.63 9.08
CA GLY A 107 4.62 -2.77 10.48
C GLY A 107 4.53 -4.25 10.85
N ASN A 108 5.36 -4.69 11.78
CA ASN A 108 5.50 -6.09 12.20
C ASN A 108 5.67 -7.06 11.00
N GLY A 109 6.41 -6.62 9.97
CA GLY A 109 6.63 -7.38 8.73
C GLY A 109 5.51 -7.28 7.69
N GLN A 110 4.35 -6.69 7.99
CA GLN A 110 3.32 -6.40 7.00
C GLN A 110 3.66 -5.13 6.21
N ASP A 111 3.57 -5.17 4.88
CA ASP A 111 3.65 -3.95 4.06
C ASP A 111 2.39 -3.08 4.31
N LEU A 112 2.61 -1.90 4.88
CA LEU A 112 1.56 -0.94 5.22
C LEU A 112 1.29 0.02 4.06
N ALA A 113 2.36 0.57 3.50
CA ALA A 113 2.31 1.47 2.35
C ALA A 113 3.55 1.26 1.48
N GLU A 114 3.37 1.41 0.17
CA GLU A 114 4.45 1.58 -0.79
C GLU A 114 4.42 3.03 -1.27
N PHE A 115 5.57 3.68 -1.41
CA PHE A 115 5.66 5.05 -1.89
C PHE A 115 6.36 5.06 -3.24
N ASP A 116 5.77 5.73 -4.23
CA ASP A 116 6.42 5.83 -5.54
C ASP A 116 7.70 6.62 -5.44
N LEU A 117 7.65 7.81 -4.81
CA LEU A 117 8.83 8.56 -4.41
C LEU A 117 8.62 9.23 -3.06
N LEU A 118 9.73 9.48 -2.37
CA LEU A 118 9.79 10.34 -1.18
C LEU A 118 10.84 11.43 -1.39
N LEU A 119 10.54 12.64 -0.94
CA LEU A 119 11.40 13.82 -1.00
C LEU A 119 11.48 14.44 0.39
N ILE A 120 12.63 15.01 0.73
CA ILE A 120 12.83 15.83 1.92
C ILE A 120 12.90 17.29 1.47
N LYS A 121 12.07 18.15 2.05
CA LYS A 121 12.10 19.60 1.82
C LYS A 121 13.25 20.28 2.57
N SER A 122 13.49 21.55 2.25
CA SER A 122 14.43 22.44 2.95
C SER A 122 14.21 22.46 4.48
N ASP A 123 12.95 22.39 4.91
CA ASP A 123 12.52 22.37 6.32
C ASP A 123 12.59 20.98 7.00
N ASN A 124 13.16 19.97 6.34
CA ASN A 124 13.21 18.56 6.75
C ASN A 124 11.89 17.79 6.75
N SER A 125 10.76 18.42 6.39
CA SER A 125 9.52 17.67 6.26
C SER A 125 9.51 16.80 5.00
N LEU A 126 8.86 15.63 5.10
CA LEU A 126 8.69 14.70 4.01
C LEU A 126 7.51 15.07 3.12
N VAL A 127 7.72 14.81 1.84
CA VAL A 127 6.75 14.89 0.76
C VAL A 127 6.76 13.54 0.07
N PHE A 128 5.58 13.02 -0.24
CA PHE A 128 5.48 11.84 -1.08
C PHE A 128 4.90 12.19 -2.44
N VAL A 129 5.35 11.46 -3.44
CA VAL A 129 4.88 11.58 -4.83
C VAL A 129 4.21 10.27 -5.19
N GLU A 130 3.05 10.35 -5.84
CA GLU A 130 2.39 9.19 -6.47
C GLU A 130 2.31 9.43 -7.96
N VAL A 131 2.47 8.36 -8.72
CA VAL A 131 2.55 8.37 -10.17
C VAL A 131 1.40 7.52 -10.72
N VAL A 132 0.49 8.15 -11.45
CA VAL A 132 -0.69 7.47 -12.00
C VAL A 132 -0.66 7.52 -13.52
N THR A 133 -0.60 6.36 -14.15
CA THR A 133 -0.55 6.21 -15.61
C THR A 133 -1.90 5.88 -16.24
N SER A 134 -2.86 5.38 -15.46
CA SER A 134 -4.21 5.07 -15.94
C SER A 134 -5.29 5.73 -15.09
N PRO A 135 -6.35 6.31 -15.70
CA PRO A 135 -7.49 6.85 -14.96
C PRO A 135 -8.23 5.82 -14.10
N SER A 136 -8.12 4.52 -14.42
CA SER A 136 -8.70 3.44 -13.61
C SER A 136 -8.17 3.42 -12.19
N ASP A 137 -6.93 3.85 -12.00
CA ASP A 137 -6.20 3.74 -10.74
C ASP A 137 -6.58 4.89 -9.79
N LEU A 138 -7.38 5.85 -10.26
CA LEU A 138 -7.99 6.90 -9.44
C LEU A 138 -9.19 6.39 -8.62
N LYS A 139 -9.63 5.14 -8.86
CA LYS A 139 -10.60 4.46 -8.01
C LYS A 139 -9.92 4.12 -6.69
N ASP A 140 -10.51 4.49 -5.56
CA ASP A 140 -10.00 4.28 -4.19
C ASP A 140 -8.70 5.03 -3.83
N PHE A 141 -8.06 5.70 -4.80
CA PHE A 141 -6.84 6.48 -4.64
C PHE A 141 -6.86 7.48 -3.47
N MET A 142 -7.97 8.19 -3.27
CA MET A 142 -8.07 9.19 -2.18
C MET A 142 -7.94 8.57 -0.78
N GLN A 143 -8.42 7.35 -0.58
CA GLN A 143 -8.30 6.65 0.70
C GLN A 143 -6.83 6.27 0.96
N GLU A 144 -6.11 5.86 -0.09
CA GLU A 144 -4.68 5.58 -0.01
C GLU A 144 -3.86 6.84 0.29
N ILE A 145 -4.14 7.95 -0.38
CA ILE A 145 -3.50 9.26 -0.11
C ILE A 145 -3.74 9.69 1.33
N TYR A 146 -4.97 9.59 1.81
CA TYR A 146 -5.30 9.92 3.19
C TYR A 146 -4.50 9.06 4.17
N TYR A 147 -4.47 7.74 3.96
CA TYR A 147 -3.70 6.82 4.79
C TYR A 147 -2.21 7.18 4.82
N LYS A 148 -1.58 7.40 3.65
CA LYS A 148 -0.18 7.83 3.53
C LYS A 148 0.10 9.15 4.26
N LYS A 149 -0.80 10.13 4.15
CA LYS A 149 -0.71 11.39 4.91
C LYS A 149 -0.74 11.14 6.41
N GLN A 150 -1.70 10.36 6.93
CA GLN A 150 -1.79 10.07 8.36
C GLN A 150 -0.54 9.36 8.89
N MET A 151 0.02 8.41 8.11
CA MET A 151 1.28 7.76 8.45
C MET A 151 2.43 8.75 8.56
N ILE A 152 2.62 9.62 7.56
CA ILE A 152 3.72 10.60 7.59
C ILE A 152 3.51 11.62 8.71
N ARG A 153 2.28 12.12 8.90
CA ARG A 153 1.91 13.02 10.01
C ARG A 153 2.33 12.44 11.35
N TYR A 154 1.98 11.18 11.61
CA TYR A 154 2.37 10.50 12.83
C TYR A 154 3.89 10.27 12.90
N LEU A 155 4.47 9.57 11.93
CA LEU A 155 5.86 9.11 12.00
C LEU A 155 6.88 10.25 12.07
N PHE A 156 6.59 11.39 11.44
CA PHE A 156 7.51 12.53 11.36
C PHE A 156 7.01 13.74 12.14
N ASN A 157 5.93 13.60 12.92
CA ASN A 157 5.28 14.68 13.66
C ASN A 157 4.98 15.90 12.78
N GLN A 158 4.55 15.64 11.53
CA GLN A 158 4.23 16.66 10.56
C GLN A 158 2.78 17.09 10.69
N LYS A 159 2.51 18.40 10.83
CA LYS A 159 1.12 18.92 10.88
C LYS A 159 0.42 18.80 9.53
N ALA A 160 1.14 19.08 8.45
CA ALA A 160 0.67 19.06 7.08
C ALA A 160 1.61 18.18 6.25
N VAL A 161 1.06 17.45 5.27
CA VAL A 161 1.85 16.59 4.39
C VAL A 161 1.52 16.95 2.95
N THR A 162 2.46 17.65 2.31
CA THR A 162 2.39 17.92 0.88
C THR A 162 2.50 16.61 0.12
N PHE A 163 1.58 16.41 -0.81
CA PHE A 163 1.54 15.28 -1.73
C PHE A 163 1.65 15.79 -3.18
N ILE A 164 2.44 15.13 -4.01
CA ILE A 164 2.56 15.46 -5.44
C ILE A 164 2.00 14.31 -6.28
N LEU A 165 1.01 14.60 -7.12
CA LEU A 165 0.50 13.67 -8.12
C LEU A 165 1.18 13.94 -9.45
N ILE A 166 1.80 12.90 -10.03
CA ILE A 166 2.25 12.92 -11.42
C ILE A 166 1.32 12.06 -12.26
N THR A 167 0.81 12.61 -13.37
CA THR A 167 0.00 11.86 -14.32
C THR A 167 0.50 11.98 -15.74
N SER A 168 0.27 10.93 -16.53
CA SER A 168 0.48 10.92 -17.98
C SER A 168 -0.77 11.33 -18.78
N PHE A 169 -1.82 11.78 -18.10
CA PHE A 169 -3.11 12.19 -18.66
C PHE A 169 -3.73 13.36 -17.88
N PRO A 170 -4.59 14.17 -18.50
CA PRO A 170 -5.25 15.30 -17.84
C PRO A 170 -6.31 14.84 -16.83
N LEU A 171 -6.10 15.14 -15.55
CA LEU A 171 -6.99 14.78 -14.44
C LEU A 171 -8.40 15.37 -14.55
N THR A 172 -8.53 16.56 -15.15
CA THR A 172 -9.80 17.30 -15.29
C THR A 172 -10.89 16.51 -16.00
N ASN A 173 -10.49 15.56 -16.86
CA ASN A 173 -11.41 14.77 -17.66
C ASN A 173 -12.10 13.65 -16.84
N TYR A 174 -11.57 13.31 -15.66
CA TYR A 174 -12.02 12.15 -14.87
C TYR A 174 -12.62 12.57 -13.53
N LYS A 175 -13.72 11.91 -13.13
CA LYS A 175 -14.39 12.20 -11.84
C LYS A 175 -13.45 12.04 -10.65
N GLY A 176 -12.65 10.97 -10.64
CA GLY A 176 -11.62 10.76 -9.61
C GLY A 176 -10.55 11.86 -9.63
N GLY A 177 -10.11 12.27 -10.82
CA GLY A 177 -9.11 13.33 -10.97
C GLY A 177 -9.60 14.70 -10.49
N ARG A 178 -10.85 15.07 -10.79
CA ARG A 178 -11.47 16.29 -10.25
C ARG A 178 -11.57 16.29 -8.72
N LYS A 179 -11.80 15.13 -8.09
CA LYS A 179 -11.77 15.00 -6.62
C LYS A 179 -10.38 15.27 -6.06
N VAL A 180 -9.33 14.70 -6.68
CA VAL A 180 -7.94 14.97 -6.27
C VAL A 180 -7.62 16.46 -6.40
N LEU A 181 -7.98 17.07 -7.53
CA LEU A 181 -7.76 18.50 -7.79
C LEU A 181 -8.50 19.43 -6.82
N GLY A 182 -9.58 18.96 -6.19
CA GLY A 182 -10.31 19.69 -5.15
C GLY A 182 -9.79 19.46 -3.72
N SER A 183 -8.80 18.58 -3.52
CA SER A 183 -8.27 18.27 -2.19
C SER A 183 -7.24 19.30 -1.71
N GLU A 184 -7.10 19.47 -0.41
CA GLU A 184 -6.06 20.35 0.14
C GLU A 184 -4.67 19.68 0.14
N GLU A 185 -3.63 20.52 0.16
CA GLU A 185 -2.22 20.11 0.29
C GLU A 185 -1.74 19.11 -0.79
N HIS A 186 -2.21 19.28 -2.02
CA HIS A 186 -1.73 18.54 -3.19
C HIS A 186 -1.11 19.47 -4.23
N LEU A 187 -0.17 18.92 -5.01
CA LEU A 187 0.33 19.50 -6.24
C LEU A 187 0.11 18.49 -7.36
N SER A 188 -0.19 18.96 -8.57
CA SER A 188 -0.38 18.09 -9.74
C SER A 188 0.57 18.49 -10.86
N ILE A 189 1.30 17.51 -11.39
CA ILE A 189 2.15 17.66 -12.56
C ILE A 189 1.60 16.69 -13.62
N CYS A 190 0.92 17.24 -14.62
CA CYS A 190 0.55 16.49 -15.81
C CYS A 190 1.73 16.53 -16.80
N THR A 191 2.23 15.37 -17.20
CA THR A 191 3.29 15.23 -18.21
C THR A 191 2.70 14.81 -19.55
N GLN A 192 3.58 14.64 -20.55
CA GLN A 192 3.24 13.92 -21.78
C GLN A 192 2.89 12.46 -21.49
N ALA A 193 2.18 11.83 -22.43
CA ALA A 193 1.81 10.43 -22.34
C ALA A 193 3.04 9.51 -22.33
N CYS A 194 2.95 8.38 -21.62
CA CYS A 194 4.06 7.41 -21.51
C CYS A 194 4.50 6.88 -22.89
N GLU A 195 3.54 6.66 -23.79
CA GLU A 195 3.78 6.24 -25.17
C GLU A 195 4.68 7.21 -25.94
N THR A 196 4.55 8.52 -25.68
CA THR A 196 5.41 9.54 -26.28
C THR A 196 6.86 9.33 -25.86
N PHE A 197 7.15 9.05 -24.60
CA PHE A 197 8.53 8.76 -24.18
C PHE A 197 9.03 7.43 -24.77
N ARG A 198 8.18 6.40 -24.77
CA ARG A 198 8.53 5.04 -25.19
C ARG A 198 8.99 4.97 -26.64
N SER A 199 8.28 5.66 -27.54
CA SER A 199 8.60 5.69 -28.98
C SER A 199 9.99 6.28 -29.27
N HIS A 200 10.49 7.16 -28.41
CA HIS A 200 11.78 7.85 -28.60
C HIS A 200 12.99 7.10 -28.02
N ILE A 201 12.77 6.05 -27.22
CA ILE A 201 13.85 5.34 -26.52
C ILE A 201 14.12 3.92 -27.06
N SER A 202 13.28 3.40 -27.95
CA SER A 202 13.50 2.08 -28.55
C SER A 202 14.88 2.01 -29.22
N GLY A 203 15.69 1.02 -28.84
CA GLY A 203 17.04 0.81 -29.38
C GLY A 203 18.11 1.82 -28.94
N THR A 204 17.81 2.75 -28.03
CA THR A 204 18.76 3.82 -27.62
C THR A 204 19.61 3.50 -26.39
N TRP A 205 19.33 2.41 -25.66
CA TRP A 205 20.02 2.08 -24.42
C TRP A 205 21.37 1.39 -24.65
N ASN A 206 22.36 1.72 -23.83
CA ASN A 206 23.70 1.12 -23.89
C ASN A 206 24.32 0.98 -22.48
N LYS A 207 25.54 0.45 -22.36
CA LYS A 207 26.19 0.27 -21.05
C LYS A 207 26.37 1.58 -20.26
N ASN A 208 26.50 2.73 -20.92
CA ASN A 208 26.64 4.02 -20.26
C ASN A 208 25.31 4.51 -19.68
N THR A 209 24.18 4.25 -20.35
CA THR A 209 22.85 4.60 -19.83
C THR A 209 22.45 3.78 -18.61
N MET A 210 23.18 2.69 -18.31
CA MET A 210 22.99 1.86 -17.12
C MET A 210 23.75 2.37 -15.88
N LYS A 211 24.62 3.38 -16.01
CA LYS A 211 25.34 3.93 -14.87
C LYS A 211 24.41 4.85 -14.05
N PRO A 212 24.49 4.81 -12.70
CA PRO A 212 23.71 5.69 -11.86
C PRO A 212 24.18 7.14 -12.02
N VAL A 213 23.23 8.08 -12.04
CA VAL A 213 23.50 9.52 -12.05
C VAL A 213 22.84 10.12 -10.81
N LEU A 214 23.59 10.18 -9.72
CA LEU A 214 23.11 10.69 -8.44
C LEU A 214 23.65 12.10 -8.17
N PRO A 215 22.79 13.06 -7.81
CA PRO A 215 23.23 14.39 -7.45
C PRO A 215 23.98 14.38 -6.09
N ALA A 216 25.16 14.99 -6.06
CA ALA A 216 26.01 15.03 -4.88
C ALA A 216 25.30 15.72 -3.70
N GLY A 217 25.25 15.05 -2.54
CA GLY A 217 24.62 15.59 -1.32
C GLY A 217 23.09 15.77 -1.38
N LYS A 218 22.43 15.30 -2.44
CA LYS A 218 20.99 15.50 -2.68
C LYS A 218 20.18 14.19 -2.65
N THR A 219 20.74 13.14 -2.05
CA THR A 219 20.07 11.83 -1.95
C THR A 219 20.24 11.22 -0.57
N VAL A 220 19.28 10.37 -0.18
CA VAL A 220 19.26 9.69 1.13
C VAL A 220 18.57 8.34 1.01
N ARG A 221 18.81 7.42 1.95
CA ARG A 221 18.09 6.13 1.99
C ARG A 221 16.81 6.26 2.80
N ALA A 222 15.78 5.50 2.43
CA ALA A 222 14.55 5.41 3.19
C ALA A 222 14.81 4.85 4.60
N THR A 223 15.70 3.85 4.69
CA THR A 223 16.10 3.19 5.95
C THR A 223 16.90 4.10 6.89
N SER A 224 17.33 5.28 6.44
CA SER A 224 18.04 6.25 7.28
C SER A 224 17.17 7.46 7.64
N LEU A 225 15.87 7.42 7.33
CA LEU A 225 14.94 8.45 7.76
C LEU A 225 14.69 8.30 9.26
N GLU A 226 14.93 9.39 10.00
CA GLU A 226 14.70 9.44 11.44
C GLU A 226 13.21 9.65 11.72
N LEU A 227 12.62 8.71 12.45
CA LEU A 227 11.21 8.80 12.86
C LEU A 227 11.11 9.65 14.13
N ALA A 228 10.22 10.63 14.13
CA ALA A 228 9.89 11.41 15.32
C ALA A 228 9.08 10.60 16.34
N ASN A 229 8.23 9.69 15.86
CA ASN A 229 7.43 8.78 16.69
C ASN A 229 7.74 7.32 16.34
N PRO A 230 7.83 6.41 17.33
CA PRO A 230 8.08 5.00 17.08
C PRO A 230 6.89 4.35 16.38
N LEU A 231 7.18 3.46 15.42
CA LEU A 231 6.20 2.61 14.75
C LEU A 231 6.10 1.26 15.45
N SER A 232 5.53 1.21 16.66
CA SER A 232 5.29 -0.07 17.35
C SER A 232 4.01 -0.73 16.82
N TYR A 233 4.02 -1.18 15.56
CA TYR A 233 2.79 -1.57 14.86
C TYR A 233 2.04 -2.72 15.55
N LYS A 234 2.76 -3.69 16.12
CA LYS A 234 2.13 -4.77 16.89
C LYS A 234 1.32 -4.23 18.06
N THR A 235 1.84 -3.23 18.78
CA THR A 235 1.12 -2.61 19.90
C THR A 235 -0.13 -1.89 19.41
N PHE A 236 -0.06 -1.15 18.30
CA PHE A 236 -1.23 -0.47 17.73
C PHE A 236 -2.29 -1.48 17.31
N HIS A 237 -1.88 -2.53 16.62
CA HIS A 237 -2.74 -3.66 16.26
C HIS A 237 -3.42 -4.29 17.49
N ASP A 238 -2.66 -4.57 18.55
CA ASP A 238 -3.18 -5.24 19.74
C ASP A 238 -4.19 -4.35 20.49
N LEU A 239 -3.98 -3.02 20.50
CA LEU A 239 -4.95 -2.05 21.05
C LEU A 239 -6.28 -2.08 20.29
N GLU A 240 -6.25 -2.09 18.96
CA GLU A 240 -7.47 -2.22 18.14
C GLU A 240 -8.16 -3.56 18.36
N ARG A 241 -7.38 -4.65 18.46
CA ARG A 241 -7.90 -5.99 18.74
C ARG A 241 -8.62 -6.03 20.09
N GLU A 242 -8.00 -5.49 21.12
CA GLU A 242 -8.56 -5.46 22.48
C GLU A 242 -9.80 -4.57 22.55
N TRP A 243 -9.79 -3.44 21.84
CA TRP A 243 -10.97 -2.56 21.74
C TRP A 243 -12.17 -3.32 21.17
N VAL A 244 -11.97 -4.05 20.07
CA VAL A 244 -13.03 -4.86 19.46
C VAL A 244 -13.57 -5.89 20.45
N PHE A 245 -12.71 -6.64 21.14
CA PHE A 245 -13.16 -7.64 22.10
C PHE A 245 -13.91 -7.04 23.29
N THR A 246 -13.45 -5.90 23.80
CA THR A 246 -14.06 -5.21 24.96
C THR A 246 -15.44 -4.61 24.62
N HIS A 247 -15.65 -4.25 23.35
CA HIS A 247 -16.87 -3.57 22.88
C HIS A 247 -17.70 -4.44 21.93
N LEU A 248 -17.62 -5.77 22.06
CA LEU A 248 -18.56 -6.64 21.39
C LEU A 248 -19.96 -6.40 21.96
N PRO A 249 -20.97 -6.12 21.12
CA PRO A 249 -22.31 -5.82 21.59
C PRO A 249 -22.93 -7.03 22.29
N GLU A 250 -23.70 -6.77 23.33
CA GLU A 250 -24.64 -7.74 23.89
C GLU A 250 -26.00 -7.55 23.20
N GLY A 251 -26.52 -8.63 22.59
CA GLY A 251 -27.78 -8.56 21.85
C GLY A 251 -27.71 -7.68 20.59
N ASP A 252 -28.70 -6.80 20.43
CA ASP A 252 -28.90 -6.00 19.22
C ASP A 252 -28.26 -4.60 19.27
N GLU A 253 -27.31 -4.34 20.17
CA GLU A 253 -26.60 -3.07 20.22
C GLU A 253 -25.66 -2.87 19.01
N MET A 254 -25.42 -1.61 18.64
CA MET A 254 -24.42 -1.28 17.63
C MET A 254 -23.02 -1.33 18.26
N PRO A 255 -22.03 -1.93 17.59
CA PRO A 255 -20.67 -1.94 18.11
C PRO A 255 -20.08 -0.52 18.15
N ALA A 256 -19.33 -0.21 19.20
CA ALA A 256 -18.67 1.08 19.39
C ALA A 256 -17.37 1.19 18.57
N PHE A 257 -17.48 1.10 17.24
CA PHE A 257 -16.36 1.27 16.30
C PHE A 257 -16.49 2.59 15.52
N PRO A 258 -15.39 3.19 15.03
CA PRO A 258 -13.99 2.82 15.27
C PRO A 258 -13.52 3.12 16.71
N SER A 259 -12.36 2.59 17.11
CA SER A 259 -11.75 2.95 18.39
C SER A 259 -11.37 4.44 18.47
N PRO A 260 -11.29 5.04 19.67
CA PRO A 260 -10.89 6.44 19.84
C PRO A 260 -9.36 6.64 19.76
N TYR A 261 -8.58 5.59 19.53
CA TYR A 261 -7.13 5.67 19.54
C TYR A 261 -6.61 6.46 18.34
N LYS A 262 -5.69 7.40 18.60
CA LYS A 262 -5.05 8.19 17.53
C LYS A 262 -4.30 7.31 16.51
N THR A 263 -3.84 6.14 16.93
CA THR A 263 -3.11 5.18 16.10
C THR A 263 -4.01 4.27 15.26
N ALA A 264 -5.34 4.29 15.47
CA ALA A 264 -6.28 3.44 14.76
C ALA A 264 -6.19 3.62 13.24
N THR A 265 -5.96 4.86 12.79
CA THR A 265 -5.82 5.22 11.36
C THR A 265 -4.54 4.67 10.73
N LEU A 266 -3.58 4.18 11.54
CA LEU A 266 -2.34 3.56 11.08
C LEU A 266 -2.46 2.04 10.92
N VAL A 267 -3.50 1.42 11.48
CA VAL A 267 -3.71 -0.03 11.43
C VAL A 267 -4.56 -0.38 10.22
N LYS A 268 -4.07 -1.25 9.34
CA LYS A 268 -4.84 -1.69 8.14
C LYS A 268 -5.61 -2.99 8.36
N LYS A 269 -5.33 -3.68 9.45
CA LYS A 269 -5.85 -5.01 9.71
C LYS A 269 -5.77 -5.36 11.17
N ILE A 270 -6.78 -6.10 11.63
CA ILE A 270 -6.79 -6.75 12.94
C ILE A 270 -6.76 -8.26 12.70
N LEU A 271 -5.83 -8.97 13.33
CA LEU A 271 -5.77 -10.43 13.41
C LEU A 271 -6.31 -10.83 14.78
N PHE A 272 -7.53 -11.34 14.83
CA PHE A 272 -8.18 -11.71 16.09
C PHE A 272 -7.57 -12.98 16.69
N GLY A 273 -7.11 -13.91 15.85
CA GLY A 273 -6.44 -15.12 16.28
C GLY A 273 -6.70 -16.31 15.38
N ARG A 274 -5.95 -17.39 15.59
CA ARG A 274 -6.22 -18.67 14.94
C ARG A 274 -7.39 -19.36 15.62
N LEU A 275 -8.25 -19.97 14.80
CA LEU A 275 -9.41 -20.71 15.27
C LEU A 275 -9.02 -22.11 15.76
N TYR A 276 -9.70 -22.61 16.80
CA TYR A 276 -9.64 -24.03 17.15
C TYR A 276 -10.28 -24.88 16.04
N PRO A 277 -9.82 -26.13 15.81
CA PRO A 277 -10.44 -27.03 14.84
C PRO A 277 -11.95 -27.24 15.06
N SER A 278 -12.41 -27.27 16.31
CA SER A 278 -13.83 -27.39 16.67
C SER A 278 -14.65 -26.16 16.26
N THR A 279 -14.03 -24.96 16.27
CA THR A 279 -14.66 -23.72 15.84
C THR A 279 -15.00 -23.72 14.35
N ILE A 280 -14.19 -24.40 13.53
CA ILE A 280 -14.36 -24.44 12.08
C ILE A 280 -15.71 -25.04 11.69
N LYS A 281 -16.06 -26.20 12.28
CA LYS A 281 -17.34 -26.86 12.02
C LYS A 281 -18.52 -25.95 12.35
N ARG A 282 -18.47 -25.32 13.52
CA ARG A 282 -19.50 -24.37 13.97
C ARG A 282 -19.62 -23.16 13.04
N LEU A 283 -18.50 -22.60 12.56
CA LEU A 283 -18.58 -21.50 11.59
C LEU A 283 -19.26 -21.92 10.29
N CYS A 284 -19.03 -23.14 9.80
CA CYS A 284 -19.70 -23.64 8.59
C CYS A 284 -21.21 -23.88 8.78
N GLU A 285 -21.70 -24.01 10.01
CA GLU A 285 -23.14 -24.06 10.32
C GLU A 285 -23.80 -22.66 10.19
N HIS A 286 -23.02 -21.59 10.41
CA HIS A 286 -23.51 -20.21 10.43
C HIS A 286 -23.21 -19.42 9.15
N TYR A 287 -22.09 -19.72 8.49
CA TYR A 287 -21.61 -18.98 7.32
C TYR A 287 -21.21 -19.92 6.18
N ARG A 288 -21.39 -19.44 4.95
CA ARG A 288 -20.93 -20.12 3.74
C ARG A 288 -19.51 -19.70 3.38
N PHE A 289 -18.74 -20.62 2.82
CA PHE A 289 -17.40 -20.34 2.28
C PHE A 289 -17.36 -20.76 0.81
N THR A 290 -16.98 -19.86 -0.09
CA THR A 290 -16.95 -20.17 -1.53
C THR A 290 -15.59 -19.90 -2.16
N TYR A 291 -15.13 -20.87 -2.96
CA TYR A 291 -13.93 -20.76 -3.78
C TYR A 291 -14.21 -21.33 -5.17
N LYS A 292 -13.97 -20.54 -6.23
CA LYS A 292 -14.28 -20.92 -7.63
C LYS A 292 -15.72 -21.44 -7.79
N ASP A 293 -16.66 -20.67 -7.25
CA ASP A 293 -18.11 -20.94 -7.29
C ASP A 293 -18.56 -22.25 -6.62
N LYS A 294 -17.66 -22.93 -5.90
CA LYS A 294 -17.98 -24.10 -5.06
C LYS A 294 -18.10 -23.68 -3.60
N ILE A 295 -19.20 -24.07 -2.97
CA ILE A 295 -19.35 -23.98 -1.52
C ILE A 295 -18.50 -25.07 -0.89
N LEU A 296 -17.64 -24.69 0.06
CA LEU A 296 -16.78 -25.61 0.79
C LEU A 296 -17.52 -26.11 2.04
N SER A 297 -17.59 -27.43 2.20
CA SER A 297 -18.05 -28.05 3.46
C SER A 297 -17.01 -27.92 4.57
N ALA A 298 -17.39 -28.24 5.81
CA ALA A 298 -16.43 -28.32 6.91
C ALA A 298 -15.37 -29.41 6.65
N GLU A 299 -15.77 -30.53 6.06
CA GLU A 299 -14.88 -31.62 5.65
C GLU A 299 -13.86 -31.15 4.61
N ASP A 300 -14.33 -30.47 3.55
CA ASP A 300 -13.46 -29.89 2.52
C ASP A 300 -12.40 -28.96 3.14
N ILE A 301 -12.85 -28.10 4.07
CA ILE A 301 -11.97 -27.13 4.71
C ILE A 301 -10.92 -27.83 5.58
N MET A 302 -11.33 -28.81 6.38
CA MET A 302 -10.43 -29.54 7.28
C MET A 302 -9.41 -30.41 6.53
N GLU A 303 -9.82 -30.95 5.37
CA GLU A 303 -8.94 -31.72 4.47
C GLU A 303 -7.93 -30.80 3.76
N GLN A 304 -8.39 -29.70 3.17
CA GLN A 304 -7.54 -28.86 2.30
C GLN A 304 -6.68 -27.85 3.07
N PHE A 305 -7.13 -27.41 4.24
CA PHE A 305 -6.49 -26.35 5.01
C PHE A 305 -6.06 -26.83 6.41
N SER A 306 -4.95 -26.26 6.90
CA SER A 306 -4.35 -26.60 8.20
C SER A 306 -4.59 -25.55 9.29
N LYS A 307 -4.98 -24.33 8.88
CA LYS A 307 -5.18 -23.19 9.77
C LYS A 307 -6.27 -22.29 9.22
N MET A 308 -7.09 -21.75 10.12
CA MET A 308 -8.00 -20.64 9.86
C MET A 308 -7.70 -19.51 10.84
N ILE A 309 -7.63 -18.28 10.35
CA ILE A 309 -7.36 -17.09 11.16
C ILE A 309 -8.47 -16.09 10.89
N LEU A 310 -9.19 -15.69 11.95
CA LEU A 310 -10.18 -14.63 11.87
C LEU A 310 -9.48 -13.27 11.92
N ALA A 311 -9.91 -12.35 11.05
CA ALA A 311 -9.34 -11.03 10.92
C ALA A 311 -10.38 -10.01 10.42
N ALA A 312 -10.02 -8.73 10.40
CA ALA A 312 -10.78 -7.67 9.76
C ALA A 312 -9.87 -6.70 9.02
N ASP A 313 -10.31 -6.22 7.85
CA ASP A 313 -9.67 -5.12 7.13
C ASP A 313 -10.17 -3.77 7.67
N LEU A 314 -9.24 -2.84 7.94
CA LEU A 314 -9.54 -1.48 8.37
C LEU A 314 -9.35 -0.50 7.20
N PRO A 315 -10.06 0.65 7.19
CA PRO A 315 -10.88 1.21 8.27
C PRO A 315 -12.33 0.71 8.32
N ASP A 316 -12.78 -0.09 7.34
CA ASP A 316 -14.19 -0.47 7.21
C ASP A 316 -14.62 -1.59 8.17
N TYR A 317 -13.68 -2.18 8.90
CA TYR A 317 -13.87 -3.34 9.77
C TYR A 317 -14.45 -4.56 9.03
N THR A 318 -14.17 -4.70 7.74
CA THR A 318 -14.68 -5.79 6.90
C THR A 318 -14.19 -7.14 7.42
N PRO A 319 -15.09 -8.04 7.87
CA PRO A 319 -14.68 -9.35 8.36
C PRO A 319 -14.06 -10.21 7.26
N LEU A 320 -13.00 -10.93 7.59
CA LEU A 320 -12.32 -11.84 6.67
C LEU A 320 -11.68 -13.02 7.41
N ILE A 321 -11.42 -14.10 6.69
CA ILE A 321 -10.74 -15.28 7.21
C ILE A 321 -9.59 -15.66 6.28
N TYR A 322 -8.43 -15.96 6.86
CA TYR A 322 -7.30 -16.55 6.12
C TYR A 322 -7.27 -18.06 6.27
N PHE A 323 -7.24 -18.79 5.16
CA PHE A 323 -7.09 -20.24 5.13
C PHE A 323 -5.68 -20.66 4.74
N ARG A 324 -4.98 -21.42 5.58
CA ARG A 324 -3.66 -21.97 5.28
C ARG A 324 -3.78 -23.26 4.50
N LEU A 325 -3.42 -23.27 3.22
CA LEU A 325 -3.40 -24.50 2.42
C LEU A 325 -2.43 -25.52 3.00
N ARG A 326 -2.79 -26.81 3.00
CA ARG A 326 -1.84 -27.89 3.40
C ARG A 326 -0.76 -28.12 2.35
N GLN A 327 -1.16 -28.22 1.09
CA GLN A 327 -0.29 -28.62 -0.02
C GLN A 327 0.69 -27.52 -0.47
N LYS A 328 0.41 -26.25 -0.14
CA LYS A 328 1.21 -25.10 -0.56
C LYS A 328 1.40 -24.14 0.61
N LYS A 329 2.58 -23.53 0.70
CA LYS A 329 2.89 -22.49 1.68
C LYS A 329 2.26 -21.16 1.26
N GLU A 330 0.94 -21.06 1.28
CA GLU A 330 0.20 -19.84 0.98
C GLU A 330 -1.10 -19.79 1.79
N TYR A 331 -1.61 -18.57 2.02
CA TYR A 331 -2.92 -18.37 2.60
C TYR A 331 -3.92 -17.87 1.55
N TYR A 332 -5.16 -18.33 1.64
CA TYR A 332 -6.29 -17.77 0.90
C TYR A 332 -7.01 -16.75 1.77
N LYS A 333 -7.19 -15.53 1.26
CA LYS A 333 -7.99 -14.49 1.91
C LYS A 333 -9.44 -14.66 1.46
N MET A 334 -10.32 -14.94 2.41
CA MET A 334 -11.76 -15.06 2.23
C MET A 334 -12.43 -13.83 2.84
N VAL A 335 -13.17 -13.05 2.07
CA VAL A 335 -13.78 -11.78 2.52
C VAL A 335 -15.29 -11.94 2.63
N PHE A 336 -15.87 -11.44 3.71
CA PHE A 336 -17.31 -11.47 3.93
C PHE A 336 -18.06 -10.57 2.95
N ASP A 337 -19.13 -11.05 2.36
CA ASP A 337 -19.91 -10.32 1.35
C ASP A 337 -21.14 -9.59 1.91
N GLY A 338 -21.34 -9.62 3.23
CA GLY A 338 -22.50 -9.02 3.89
C GLY A 338 -23.75 -9.90 3.91
N GLN A 339 -23.74 -11.03 3.19
CA GLN A 339 -24.91 -11.91 3.01
C GLN A 339 -24.66 -13.32 3.58
N GLY A 340 -23.86 -13.40 4.64
CA GLY A 340 -23.53 -14.66 5.29
C GLY A 340 -22.52 -15.53 4.54
N CYS A 341 -21.78 -14.97 3.57
CA CYS A 341 -20.82 -15.74 2.77
C CYS A 341 -19.43 -15.10 2.74
N PHE A 342 -18.40 -15.92 2.93
CA PHE A 342 -17.01 -15.56 2.72
C PHE A 342 -16.53 -16.02 1.35
N LYS A 343 -16.11 -15.09 0.50
CA LYS A 343 -15.66 -15.32 -0.87
C LYS A 343 -14.15 -15.17 -0.99
N PHE A 344 -13.52 -16.06 -1.76
CA PHE A 344 -12.10 -15.92 -2.07
C PHE A 344 -11.81 -14.61 -2.81
N GLU A 345 -10.86 -13.83 -2.29
CA GLU A 345 -10.37 -12.61 -2.95
C GLU A 345 -9.02 -12.86 -3.62
N ARG A 346 -8.03 -13.32 -2.84
CA ARG A 346 -6.65 -13.45 -3.32
C ARG A 346 -5.81 -14.38 -2.44
N LYS A 347 -4.57 -14.63 -2.90
CA LYS A 347 -3.56 -15.41 -2.19
C LYS A 347 -2.56 -14.51 -1.48
N THR A 348 -2.08 -14.97 -0.33
CA THR A 348 -0.92 -14.40 0.38
C THR A 348 0.27 -15.36 0.25
N PRO A 349 1.34 -14.99 -0.47
CA PRO A 349 2.48 -15.85 -0.74
C PRO A 349 3.41 -15.98 0.50
N PRO A 350 4.33 -16.97 0.54
CA PRO A 350 5.17 -17.22 1.72
C PRO A 350 6.32 -16.23 1.90
N LYS A 351 6.57 -15.37 0.90
CA LYS A 351 7.76 -14.50 0.83
C LYS A 351 7.47 -13.07 1.32
N VAL A 352 6.37 -12.84 2.03
CA VAL A 352 6.01 -11.54 2.61
C VAL A 352 5.96 -11.65 4.13
N GLY A 353 6.32 -10.59 4.86
CA GLY A 353 6.43 -10.68 6.32
C GLY A 353 5.08 -10.89 6.99
N PHE A 354 3.99 -10.41 6.38
CA PHE A 354 2.63 -10.72 6.80
C PHE A 354 2.33 -12.23 6.84
N PHE A 355 2.90 -13.03 5.93
CA PHE A 355 2.77 -14.49 5.99
C PHE A 355 3.41 -15.06 7.25
N VAL A 356 4.58 -14.55 7.64
CA VAL A 356 5.28 -14.97 8.86
C VAL A 356 4.43 -14.65 10.10
N TRP A 357 3.75 -13.50 10.10
CA TRP A 357 2.81 -13.15 11.16
C TRP A 357 1.64 -14.13 11.25
N LEU A 358 0.98 -14.46 10.14
CA LEU A 358 -0.09 -15.47 10.13
C LEU A 358 0.41 -16.86 10.62
N GLU A 359 1.61 -17.27 10.22
CA GLU A 359 2.19 -18.54 10.69
C GLU A 359 2.45 -18.53 12.20
N SER A 360 2.80 -17.39 12.79
CA SER A 360 3.09 -17.25 14.24
C SER A 360 1.87 -17.31 15.17
N LEU A 361 0.65 -17.20 14.63
CA LEU A 361 -0.56 -17.22 15.45
C LEU A 361 -0.91 -18.64 15.94
N GLU A 362 -1.11 -18.74 17.25
CA GLU A 362 -1.58 -19.94 17.93
C GLU A 362 -3.11 -19.94 18.12
N PRO A 363 -3.75 -21.13 18.29
CA PRO A 363 -5.19 -21.21 18.48
C PRO A 363 -5.63 -20.47 19.75
N GLU A 364 -6.46 -19.44 19.57
CA GLU A 364 -6.93 -18.55 20.65
C GLU A 364 -8.46 -18.40 20.62
N LEU A 365 -9.15 -18.77 19.53
CA LEU A 365 -10.55 -18.40 19.30
C LEU A 365 -11.52 -19.59 19.23
N GLY A 366 -12.45 -19.60 20.20
CA GLY A 366 -13.61 -20.48 20.24
C GLY A 366 -14.76 -20.04 19.33
N ALA A 367 -15.74 -20.92 19.10
CA ALA A 367 -16.85 -20.67 18.17
C ALA A 367 -17.72 -19.48 18.57
N GLY A 368 -18.16 -19.43 19.84
CA GLY A 368 -19.08 -18.39 20.31
C GLY A 368 -18.50 -16.97 20.13
N ILE A 369 -17.25 -16.77 20.54
CA ILE A 369 -16.58 -15.47 20.37
C ILE A 369 -16.33 -15.15 18.89
N SER A 370 -15.97 -16.14 18.07
CA SER A 370 -15.70 -15.92 16.64
C SER A 370 -16.95 -15.46 15.89
N ILE A 371 -18.10 -16.10 16.15
CA ILE A 371 -19.39 -15.73 15.57
C ILE A 371 -19.79 -14.32 16.02
N LYS A 372 -19.71 -14.03 17.32
CA LYS A 372 -20.00 -12.70 17.87
C LYS A 372 -19.14 -11.60 17.22
N VAL A 373 -17.85 -11.85 17.02
CA VAL A 373 -16.94 -10.91 16.34
C VAL A 373 -17.37 -10.71 14.89
N ILE A 374 -17.62 -11.78 14.13
CA ILE A 374 -18.04 -11.67 12.73
C ILE A 374 -19.35 -10.90 12.61
N ASP A 375 -20.34 -11.20 13.46
CA ASP A 375 -21.65 -10.54 13.45
C ASP A 375 -21.54 -9.06 13.81
N ALA A 376 -20.74 -8.70 14.83
CA ALA A 376 -20.50 -7.31 15.22
C ALA A 376 -19.84 -6.52 14.08
N LEU A 377 -18.78 -7.08 13.48
CA LEU A 377 -18.07 -6.46 12.35
C LEU A 377 -18.98 -6.32 11.12
N ALA A 378 -19.76 -7.36 10.80
CA ALA A 378 -20.72 -7.34 9.70
C ALA A 378 -21.80 -6.29 9.94
N LYS A 379 -22.33 -6.21 11.16
CA LYS A 379 -23.28 -5.17 11.54
C LYS A 379 -22.68 -3.79 11.32
N PHE A 380 -21.49 -3.52 11.84
CA PHE A 380 -20.82 -2.24 11.63
C PHE A 380 -20.64 -1.90 10.14
N CYS A 381 -20.01 -2.80 9.39
CA CYS A 381 -19.62 -2.56 8.00
C CYS A 381 -20.82 -2.45 7.03
N PHE A 382 -21.91 -3.20 7.26
CA PHE A 382 -23.02 -3.31 6.30
C PHE A 382 -24.31 -2.60 6.73
N THR A 383 -24.47 -2.23 8.00
CA THR A 383 -25.66 -1.45 8.44
C THR A 383 -25.40 0.04 8.52
N THR A 384 -24.16 0.48 8.79
CA THR A 384 -23.89 1.92 8.92
C THR A 384 -23.98 2.64 7.57
N GLY A 385 -23.81 1.96 6.43
CA GLY A 385 -23.87 2.56 5.09
C GLY A 385 -22.92 3.75 4.87
N GLN A 386 -22.13 4.08 5.88
CA GLN A 386 -21.24 5.21 5.95
C GLN A 386 -19.87 4.66 5.61
N THR A 387 -19.44 4.99 4.39
CA THR A 387 -18.02 5.28 4.18
C THR A 387 -17.66 6.25 5.30
N ILE A 388 -16.84 5.82 6.28
CA ILE A 388 -16.38 6.71 7.36
C ILE A 388 -15.93 7.99 6.66
N PRO A 389 -16.52 9.16 6.96
CA PRO A 389 -16.16 10.38 6.27
C PRO A 389 -14.66 10.56 6.44
N LEU A 390 -13.92 10.54 5.32
CA LEU A 390 -12.57 11.06 5.28
C LEU A 390 -12.70 12.53 5.67
N GLN A 391 -12.57 12.82 6.97
CA GLN A 391 -12.36 14.19 7.43
C GLN A 391 -10.99 14.58 6.88
N LEU A 392 -11.02 15.23 5.71
CA LEU A 392 -9.87 15.80 5.01
C LEU A 392 -9.22 16.87 5.88
#